data_AF-A0A9D7DX54-F1
#
_entry.id   AF-A0A9D7DX54-F1
#
_cell.length_a   1.000
_cell.length_b   1.000
_cell.length_c   1.000
_cell.angle_alpha   90.00
_cell.angle_beta   90.00
_cell.angle_gamma   90.00
#
_symmetry.space_group_name_H-M   'P 1'
#
loop_
_entity.id
_entity.type
_entity.pdbx_description
1 polymer ?
#
loop_
_entity_poly.entity_id
_entity_poly.type
_entity_poly.pdbx_seq_one_letter_code
_entity_poly.pdbx_strand_id
1 'polypeptide(L)'
;MKASCSMFSQILKLIPRTDFERMVKQTGAQYRSKGLSSRSQFVGMLFCQLGRAHSLREIEGGLKSCEGKLVHLGIEAPARSSLSYANGHRPWERV
;
A
#
# COMPACT_ATOMS: atom_id res chain seq x y z
N MET A 1 10.39 -19.46 16.25
CA MET A 1 9.79 -18.22 16.77
C MET A 1 8.68 -17.79 15.80
N LYS A 2 7.41 -17.78 16.22
CA LYS A 2 6.30 -17.36 15.34
C LYS A 2 6.38 -15.85 15.16
N ALA A 3 6.68 -15.39 13.94
CA ALA A 3 6.62 -13.97 13.61
C ALA A 3 5.21 -13.46 13.93
N SER A 4 5.09 -12.52 14.87
CA SER A 4 3.84 -11.86 15.21
C SER A 4 3.39 -11.01 14.02
N CYS A 5 2.64 -11.60 13.09
CA CYS A 5 1.95 -10.84 12.04
C CYS A 5 1.05 -9.83 12.73
N SER A 6 1.25 -8.53 12.47
CA SER A 6 0.30 -7.50 12.91
C SER A 6 -1.08 -7.82 12.34
N MET A 7 -2.16 -7.37 12.99
CA MET A 7 -3.52 -7.52 12.45
C MET A 7 -3.60 -7.00 11.00
N PHE A 8 -2.90 -5.91 10.72
CA PHE A 8 -2.75 -5.37 9.37
C PHE A 8 -2.10 -6.37 8.38
N SER A 9 -1.04 -7.06 8.78
CA SER A 9 -0.40 -8.12 7.97
C SER A 9 -1.34 -9.30 7.71
N GLN A 10 -2.21 -9.65 8.67
CA GLN A 10 -3.22 -10.69 8.48
C GLN A 10 -4.30 -10.25 7.49
N ILE A 11 -4.78 -9.01 7.59
CA ILE A 11 -5.75 -8.43 6.64
C ILE A 11 -5.16 -8.40 5.22
N LEU A 12 -3.90 -7.97 5.08
CA LEU A 12 -3.22 -7.97 3.77
C LEU A 12 -3.10 -9.36 3.13
N LYS A 13 -3.02 -10.43 3.93
CA LYS A 13 -3.00 -11.82 3.42
C LYS A 13 -4.36 -12.27 2.87
N LEU A 14 -5.45 -11.64 3.28
CA LEU A 14 -6.79 -11.92 2.73
C LEU A 14 -6.97 -11.39 1.31
N ILE A 15 -6.05 -10.54 0.83
CA ILE A 15 -6.10 -9.94 -0.49
C ILE A 15 -5.13 -10.71 -1.39
N PRO A 16 -5.61 -11.61 -2.27
CA PRO A 16 -4.74 -12.43 -3.10
C PRO A 16 -3.92 -11.55 -4.04
N ARG A 17 -2.60 -11.74 -4.02
CA ARG A 17 -1.68 -10.93 -4.83
C ARG A 17 -1.99 -11.02 -6.32
N THR A 18 -2.32 -12.22 -6.80
CA THR A 18 -2.63 -12.47 -8.21
C THR A 18 -3.89 -11.75 -8.67
N ASP A 19 -4.93 -11.71 -7.83
CA ASP A 19 -6.18 -11.03 -8.17
C ASP A 19 -5.98 -9.51 -8.18
N PHE A 20 -5.25 -8.97 -7.21
CA PHE A 20 -4.85 -7.56 -7.21
C PHE A 20 -4.06 -7.17 -8.46
N GLU A 21 -3.05 -7.97 -8.83
CA GLU A 21 -2.25 -7.73 -10.03
C GLU A 21 -3.09 -7.83 -11.32
N ARG A 22 -4.08 -8.73 -11.36
CA ARG A 22 -5.03 -8.84 -12.48
C ARG A 22 -5.88 -7.56 -12.59
N MET A 23 -6.42 -7.06 -11.48
CA MET A 23 -7.21 -5.82 -11.46
C MET A 23 -6.37 -4.62 -11.89
N VAL A 24 -5.16 -4.46 -11.35
CA VAL A 24 -4.24 -3.38 -11.72
C VAL A 24 -3.92 -3.38 -13.22
N LYS A 25 -3.81 -4.57 -13.84
CA LYS A 25 -3.62 -4.70 -15.29
C LYS A 25 -4.88 -4.29 -16.06
N GLN A 26 -6.06 -4.69 -15.61
CA GLN A 26 -7.34 -4.37 -16.27
C GLN A 26 -7.65 -2.87 -16.22
N THR A 27 -7.39 -2.21 -15.08
CA THR A 27 -7.64 -0.78 -14.90
C THR A 27 -6.52 0.11 -15.45
N GLY A 28 -5.37 -0.48 -15.78
CA GLY A 28 -4.19 0.26 -16.17
C GLY A 28 -3.61 1.12 -15.03
N ALA A 29 -3.87 0.79 -13.76
CA ALA A 29 -3.41 1.55 -12.58
C ALA A 29 -1.89 1.76 -12.55
N GLN A 30 -1.15 0.81 -13.11
CA GLN A 30 0.31 0.81 -13.16
C GLN A 30 0.87 1.69 -14.30
N TYR A 31 0.04 2.18 -15.21
CA TYR A 31 0.50 3.00 -16.33
C TYR A 31 1.14 4.29 -15.81
N ARG A 32 2.44 4.49 -16.08
CA ARG A 32 3.27 5.61 -15.59
C ARG A 32 3.54 5.65 -14.08
N SER A 33 3.55 4.51 -13.40
CA SER A 33 3.96 4.42 -12.00
C SER A 33 5.48 4.62 -11.82
N LYS A 34 5.99 5.84 -11.98
CA LYS A 34 7.41 6.15 -11.74
C LYS A 34 7.65 6.24 -10.23
N GLY A 35 8.21 5.17 -9.64
CA GLY A 35 8.72 5.16 -8.26
C GLY A 35 7.75 4.74 -7.15
N LEU A 36 6.45 4.59 -7.41
CA LEU A 36 5.50 4.03 -6.44
C LEU A 36 4.59 2.98 -7.08
N SER A 37 4.63 1.74 -6.59
CA SER A 37 3.77 0.68 -7.09
C SER A 37 2.30 0.90 -6.70
N SER A 38 1.35 0.43 -7.53
CA SER A 38 -0.09 0.45 -7.18
C SER A 38 -0.36 -0.31 -5.88
N ARG A 39 0.40 -1.38 -5.62
CA ARG A 39 0.33 -2.16 -4.37
C ARG A 39 0.75 -1.33 -3.15
N SER A 40 1.86 -0.60 -3.23
CA SER A 40 2.33 0.27 -2.14
C SER A 40 1.38 1.42 -1.87
N GLN A 41 0.79 2.01 -2.92
CA GLN A 41 -0.26 3.01 -2.76
C GLN A 41 -1.50 2.42 -2.09
N PHE A 42 -2.00 1.28 -2.58
CA PHE A 42 -3.15 0.58 -2.00
C PHE A 42 -2.94 0.28 -0.52
N VAL A 43 -1.78 -0.27 -0.14
CA VAL A 43 -1.44 -0.54 1.26
C VAL A 43 -1.42 0.76 2.08
N GLY A 44 -0.86 1.84 1.55
CA GLY A 44 -0.90 3.17 2.18
C GLY A 44 -2.30 3.64 2.49
N MET A 45 -3.20 3.52 1.51
CA MET A 45 -4.59 3.92 1.67
C MET A 45 -5.37 2.97 2.59
N LEU A 46 -5.12 1.67 2.53
CA LEU A 46 -5.75 0.70 3.44
C LEU A 46 -5.30 0.94 4.89
N PHE A 47 -4.03 1.24 5.11
CA PHE A 47 -3.49 1.61 6.41
C PHE A 47 -4.15 2.89 6.94
N CYS A 48 -4.36 3.88 6.06
CA CYS A 48 -5.07 5.11 6.40
C CYS A 48 -6.48 4.82 6.97
N GLN A 49 -7.25 4.00 6.25
CA GLN A 49 -8.63 3.67 6.63
C GLN A 49 -8.69 2.85 7.93
N LEU A 50 -7.81 1.85 8.09
CA LEU A 50 -7.84 0.95 9.26
C LEU A 50 -7.16 1.54 10.49
N GLY A 51 -6.07 2.27 10.30
CA GLY A 51 -5.27 2.88 11.37
C GLY A 51 -5.81 4.24 11.81
N ARG A 52 -6.88 4.74 11.19
CA ARG A 52 -7.39 6.11 11.36
C ARG A 52 -6.28 7.15 11.22
N ALA A 53 -5.35 6.93 10.28
CA ALA A 53 -4.29 7.89 10.03
C ALA A 53 -4.89 9.12 9.34
N HIS A 54 -4.67 10.31 9.88
CA HIS A 54 -5.28 11.53 9.39
C HIS A 54 -4.34 12.35 8.49
N SER A 55 -3.09 11.90 8.32
CA SER A 55 -2.10 12.57 7.49
C SER A 55 -1.23 11.60 6.70
N LEU A 56 -0.71 12.05 5.55
CA LEU A 56 0.25 11.26 4.75
C LEU A 56 1.54 10.94 5.54
N ARG A 57 1.89 11.77 6.54
CA ARG A 57 3.05 11.57 7.41
C ARG A 57 2.82 10.45 8.41
N GLU A 58 1.61 10.34 8.96
CA GLU A 58 1.23 9.21 9.80
C GLU A 58 1.20 7.90 9.01
N ILE A 59 0.75 7.93 7.75
CA ILE A 59 0.78 6.74 6.87
C ILE A 59 2.22 6.30 6.64
N GLU A 60 3.10 7.20 6.20
CA GLU A 60 4.52 6.88 5.96
C GLU A 60 5.20 6.39 7.24
N GLY A 61 5.06 7.11 8.36
CA GLY A 61 5.70 6.75 9.63
C GLY A 61 5.18 5.44 10.21
N GLY A 62 3.86 5.23 10.17
CA GLY A 62 3.22 4.01 10.66
C GLY A 62 3.61 2.77 9.86
N LEU A 63 3.69 2.90 8.53
CA LEU A 63 4.14 1.81 7.66
C LEU A 63 5.64 1.54 7.80
N LYS A 64 6.48 2.57 7.94
CA LYS A 64 7.92 2.41 8.21
C LYS A 64 8.17 1.70 9.55
N SER A 65 7.38 2.00 10.58
CA SER A 65 7.45 1.27 11.85
C SER A 65 7.10 -0.22 11.70
N CYS A 66 6.30 -0.56 10.69
CA CYS A 66 5.91 -1.94 10.37
C CYS A 66 6.76 -2.59 9.26
N GLU A 67 7.77 -1.90 8.71
CA GLU A 67 8.43 -2.23 7.45
C GLU A 67 9.04 -3.63 7.43
N GLY A 68 9.70 -4.05 8.52
CA GLY A 68 10.25 -5.41 8.62
C GLY A 68 9.21 -6.52 8.40
N LYS A 69 7.95 -6.31 8.77
CA LYS A 69 6.86 -7.29 8.54
C LYS A 69 6.26 -7.18 7.13
N LEU A 70 6.36 -6.00 6.50
CA LEU A 70 5.82 -5.72 5.18
C LEU A 70 6.76 -6.17 4.05
N VAL A 71 8.07 -6.11 4.27
CA VAL A 71 9.08 -6.60 3.32
C VAL A 71 8.85 -8.07 2.96
N HIS A 72 8.51 -8.92 3.94
CA HIS A 72 8.16 -10.32 3.70
C HIS A 72 6.86 -10.53 2.90
N LEU A 73 6.02 -9.50 2.80
CA LEU A 73 4.81 -9.48 1.98
C LEU A 73 5.03 -8.82 0.60
N GLY A 74 6.29 -8.44 0.29
CA GLY A 74 6.67 -7.74 -0.94
C GLY A 74 6.14 -6.31 -0.99
N ILE A 75 6.05 -5.65 0.16
CA ILE A 75 5.48 -4.31 0.31
C ILE A 75 6.53 -3.39 0.93
N GLU A 76 6.78 -2.28 0.27
CA GLU A 76 7.62 -1.19 0.76
C GLU A 76 6.75 -0.02 1.22
N ALA A 77 7.14 0.64 2.31
CA ALA A 77 6.44 1.79 2.83
C ALA A 77 6.54 2.96 1.84
N PRO A 78 5.41 3.55 1.39
CA PRO A 78 5.44 4.63 0.42
C PRO A 78 6.00 5.91 1.06
N ALA A 79 6.94 6.58 0.38
CA ALA A 79 7.37 7.92 0.75
C ALA A 79 6.19 8.90 0.64
N ARG A 80 6.08 9.87 1.58
CA ARG A 80 4.98 10.86 1.60
C ARG A 80 4.81 11.60 0.28
N SER A 81 5.91 12.04 -0.34
CA SER A 81 5.89 12.78 -1.61
C SER A 81 5.35 11.92 -2.75
N SER A 82 5.81 10.66 -2.85
CA SER A 82 5.34 9.70 -3.84
C SER A 82 3.87 9.36 -3.66
N LEU A 83 3.42 9.17 -2.41
CA LEU A 83 2.02 8.88 -2.10
C LEU A 83 1.12 10.09 -2.41
N SER A 84 1.54 11.30 -2.06
CA SER A 84 0.84 12.55 -2.40
C SER A 84 0.69 12.69 -3.91
N TYR A 85 1.77 12.47 -4.66
CA TYR A 85 1.75 12.54 -6.11
C TYR A 85 0.79 11.51 -6.71
N ALA A 86 0.88 10.25 -6.27
CA ALA A 86 0.02 9.17 -6.74
C ALA A 86 -1.47 9.42 -6.44
N ASN A 87 -1.81 9.93 -5.25
CA ASN A 87 -3.19 10.25 -4.90
C ASN A 87 -3.76 11.41 -5.73
N GLY A 88 -2.93 12.37 -6.14
CA GLY A 88 -3.36 13.48 -6.99
C GLY A 88 -3.46 13.13 -8.48
N HIS A 89 -2.71 12.12 -8.95
CA HIS A 89 -2.56 11.82 -10.39
C HIS A 89 -3.12 10.46 -10.81
N ARG A 90 -3.49 9.59 -9.87
CA ARG A 90 -4.17 8.32 -10.16
C ARG A 90 -5.62 8.44 -9.69
N PRO A 91 -6.58 8.47 -10.62
CA PRO A 91 -7.99 8.47 -10.23
C PRO A 91 -8.31 7.17 -9.48
N TRP A 92 -9.20 7.27 -8.50
CA TRP A 92 -9.64 6.15 -7.67
C TRP A 92 -10.27 5.01 -8.49
N GLU A 93 -10.87 5.33 -9.63
CA GLU A 93 -11.43 4.36 -10.59
C GLU A 93 -10.39 3.37 -11.12
N ARG A 94 -9.11 3.73 -11.05
CA ARG A 94 -8.01 2.90 -11.54
C ARG A 94 -7.30 2.11 -10.44
N VAL A 95 -7.44 2.47 -9.17
CA VAL A 95 -6.71 1.86 -8.03
C VAL A 95 -7.51 0.75 -7.38
#